data_AF-A0A7U3UZC7-F1
#
_entry.id   AF-A0A7U3UZC7-F1
#
_cell.length_a   1.000
_cell.length_b   1.000
_cell.length_c   1.000
_cell.angle_alpha   90.00
_cell.angle_beta   90.00
_cell.angle_gamma   90.00
#
_symmetry.space_group_name_H-M   'P 1'
#
loop_
_entity.id
_entity.type
_entity.pdbx_description
1 polymer ?
#
loop_
_entity_poly.entity_id
_entity_poly.type
_entity_poly.pdbx_seq_one_letter_code
_entity_poly.pdbx_strand_id
1 'polypeptide(L)'
;MPSRPPLAPGADASAPSAADPSHGVAKRGVPLAAVAVVACVAQFMVVLDSSIVNVALPAMKSGLGLSASAQQWVVNGYLVAFGGLLLFAARASDLFGRRRVFQIGLIVFSGASLAGGAAQDGWMLLAARVVQGAGAAALAPSSLSLITASHTEPAQRTRAMTWWGVAASGAGAAGIVVGGLLASVSWRWVMLVNVPVGVGLLVASLTCLAPTTTGQRRPRIDLAGALTVTLSAATLVYGVAAAPDAGWGAARVLASLVAGALLLAAFVAVERRSSDPLVPPAVFSVANVRMGNVLTLCMGAVITAPLFFLSLYLQQVLGHSAVRTGLSLLPMVAVISIAVLLSQKLIPVVGARRLVVIGGAVAAAGLVWLGRLPVRSDYLPHVLLPTVVVGAGTGLTMMPAIVASTSGIDRRDAGVASGLLNMCRQLGAALGLAVLVTVAAGVTSHSTSGGAAAVVDGYRVAFDALAALALVTAALALRLRPVPEAAAATDRAEAA
;
A
#
# COMPACT_ATOMS: atom_id res chain seq x y z
N MET A 1 -49.95 38.24 55.53
CA MET A 1 -49.58 37.10 54.65
C MET A 1 -50.60 37.00 53.52
N PRO A 2 -50.26 37.36 52.28
CA PRO A 2 -51.03 36.97 51.11
C PRO A 2 -50.32 35.86 50.31
N SER A 3 -51.10 34.89 49.88
CA SER A 3 -50.76 33.67 49.16
C SER A 3 -50.23 33.93 47.74
N ARG A 4 -49.14 33.24 47.37
CA ARG A 4 -48.58 33.21 46.01
C ARG A 4 -49.46 32.38 45.06
N PRO A 5 -49.65 32.79 43.80
CA PRO A 5 -50.33 31.98 42.78
C PRO A 5 -49.40 30.87 42.21
N PRO A 6 -49.96 29.80 41.62
CA PRO A 6 -49.19 28.68 41.10
C PRO A 6 -48.50 29.01 39.77
N LEU A 7 -47.25 28.56 39.64
CA LEU A 7 -46.43 28.65 38.43
C LEU A 7 -47.05 27.81 37.30
N ALA A 8 -47.25 28.43 36.13
CA ALA A 8 -47.56 27.73 34.90
C ALA A 8 -46.38 26.83 34.47
N PRO A 9 -46.62 25.64 33.88
CA PRO A 9 -45.56 24.83 33.32
C PRO A 9 -44.97 25.53 32.10
N GLY A 10 -43.70 25.93 32.21
CA GLY A 10 -42.92 26.51 31.13
C GLY A 10 -42.82 25.55 29.97
N ALA A 11 -43.11 26.07 28.78
CA ALA A 11 -42.88 25.40 27.51
C ALA A 11 -41.42 24.91 27.43
N ASP A 12 -41.25 23.62 27.18
CA ASP A 12 -39.99 23.03 26.75
C ASP A 12 -39.55 23.71 25.45
N ALA A 13 -38.72 24.74 25.59
CA ALA A 13 -37.90 25.25 24.51
C ALA A 13 -36.92 24.12 24.15
N SER A 14 -37.31 23.32 23.16
CA SER A 14 -36.47 22.35 22.49
C SER A 14 -35.17 23.05 22.05
N ALA A 15 -34.12 22.86 22.85
CA ALA A 15 -32.77 23.20 22.46
C ALA A 15 -32.51 22.53 21.09
N PRO A 16 -31.92 23.24 20.11
CA PRO A 16 -31.55 22.61 18.87
C PRO A 16 -30.63 21.44 19.21
N SER A 17 -31.12 20.22 18.96
CA SER A 17 -30.37 18.98 19.12
C SER A 17 -29.00 19.20 18.49
N ALA A 18 -27.95 19.17 19.32
CA ALA A 18 -26.58 19.22 18.86
C ALA A 18 -26.44 18.12 17.80
N ALA A 19 -26.32 18.52 16.54
CA ALA A 19 -26.31 17.60 15.41
C ALA A 19 -25.31 16.48 15.72
N ASP A 20 -25.77 15.24 15.70
CA ASP A 20 -24.93 14.06 15.94
C ASP A 20 -23.66 14.20 15.07
N PRO A 21 -22.45 14.21 15.65
CA PRO A 21 -21.21 14.37 14.90
C PRO A 21 -21.05 13.33 13.77
N SER A 22 -21.78 12.21 13.81
CA SER A 22 -21.89 11.22 12.72
C SER A 22 -22.45 11.80 11.40
N HIS A 23 -23.31 12.82 11.47
CA HIS A 23 -23.97 13.46 10.33
C HIS A 23 -23.16 14.57 9.66
N GLY A 24 -21.95 14.89 10.15
CA GLY A 24 -21.11 15.94 9.57
C GLY A 24 -20.40 15.54 8.26
N VAL A 25 -20.30 14.23 7.96
CA VAL A 25 -19.54 13.71 6.80
C VAL A 25 -20.45 13.38 5.61
N ALA A 26 -21.66 12.88 5.85
CA ALA A 26 -22.66 12.58 4.83
C ALA A 26 -23.64 13.76 4.70
N LYS A 27 -24.14 14.03 3.48
CA LYS A 27 -25.25 15.01 3.33
C LYS A 27 -26.51 14.48 4.01
N ARG A 28 -27.40 15.40 4.42
CA ARG A 28 -28.72 15.05 4.98
C ARG A 28 -29.48 14.12 4.01
N GLY A 29 -30.02 13.02 4.54
CA GLY A 29 -30.77 12.02 3.77
C GLY A 29 -29.92 10.95 3.07
N VAL A 30 -28.58 11.04 3.13
CA VAL A 30 -27.69 10.02 2.56
C VAL A 30 -27.34 8.97 3.61
N PRO A 31 -27.52 7.67 3.33
CA PRO A 31 -27.15 6.61 4.27
C PRO A 31 -25.63 6.53 4.44
N LEU A 32 -25.16 6.27 5.66
CA LEU A 32 -23.72 6.09 5.96
C LEU A 32 -23.10 4.94 5.15
N ALA A 33 -23.91 3.95 4.78
CA ALA A 33 -23.51 2.87 3.87
C ALA A 33 -23.02 3.38 2.51
N ALA A 34 -23.60 4.48 1.98
CA ALA A 34 -23.12 5.07 0.72
C ALA A 34 -21.71 5.63 0.86
N VAL A 35 -21.37 6.23 2.01
CA VAL A 35 -20.00 6.68 2.31
C VAL A 35 -19.03 5.51 2.38
N ALA A 36 -19.44 4.41 3.03
CA ALA A 36 -18.65 3.19 3.07
C ALA A 36 -18.42 2.60 1.66
N VAL A 37 -19.45 2.57 0.80
CA VAL A 37 -19.34 2.10 -0.59
C VAL A 37 -18.36 2.96 -1.38
N VAL A 38 -18.46 4.29 -1.31
CA VAL A 38 -17.51 5.21 -1.98
C VAL A 38 -16.08 4.94 -1.52
N ALA A 39 -15.86 4.77 -0.21
CA ALA A 39 -14.54 4.46 0.33
C ALA A 39 -14.03 3.09 -0.10
N CYS A 40 -14.88 2.06 -0.10
CA CYS A 40 -14.52 0.71 -0.53
C CYS A 40 -14.18 0.65 -2.02
N VAL A 41 -14.97 1.31 -2.87
CA VAL A 41 -14.73 1.36 -4.33
C VAL A 41 -13.46 2.16 -4.64
N ALA A 42 -13.19 3.24 -3.93
CA ALA A 42 -11.93 3.98 -4.07
C ALA A 42 -10.71 3.13 -3.69
N GLN A 43 -10.78 2.42 -2.56
CA GLN A 43 -9.70 1.52 -2.15
C GLN A 43 -9.54 0.35 -3.13
N PHE A 44 -10.65 -0.21 -3.60
CA PHE A 44 -10.65 -1.24 -4.64
C PHE A 44 -9.93 -0.73 -5.88
N MET A 45 -10.27 0.45 -6.39
CA MET A 45 -9.63 1.05 -7.56
C MET A 45 -8.12 1.23 -7.39
N VAL A 46 -7.65 1.74 -6.24
CA VAL A 46 -6.22 1.96 -5.96
C VAL A 46 -5.43 0.64 -5.92
N VAL A 47 -5.99 -0.40 -5.31
CA VAL A 47 -5.33 -1.71 -5.23
C VAL A 47 -5.40 -2.44 -6.57
N LEU A 48 -6.55 -2.36 -7.25
CA LEU A 48 -6.76 -2.91 -8.60
C LEU A 48 -5.68 -2.39 -9.55
N ASP A 49 -5.46 -1.07 -9.57
CA ASP A 49 -4.45 -0.42 -10.41
C ASP A 49 -3.04 -1.00 -10.23
N SER A 50 -2.64 -1.21 -8.98
CA SER A 50 -1.31 -1.78 -8.68
C SER A 50 -1.18 -3.21 -9.22
N SER A 51 -2.26 -3.99 -9.18
CA SER A 51 -2.28 -5.37 -9.68
C SER A 51 -2.36 -5.46 -11.21
N ILE A 52 -3.26 -4.70 -11.85
CA ILE A 52 -3.48 -4.76 -13.31
C ILE A 52 -2.21 -4.39 -14.08
N VAL A 53 -1.43 -3.41 -13.57
CA VAL A 53 -0.19 -2.96 -14.20
C VAL A 53 0.85 -4.07 -14.24
N ASN A 54 1.03 -4.84 -13.16
CA ASN A 54 2.01 -5.93 -13.11
C ASN A 54 1.83 -6.96 -14.22
N VAL A 55 0.58 -7.35 -14.51
CA VAL A 55 0.26 -8.30 -15.58
C VAL A 55 0.45 -7.67 -16.97
N ALA A 56 0.21 -6.37 -17.09
CA ALA A 56 0.31 -5.63 -18.35
C ALA A 56 1.73 -5.15 -18.68
N LEU A 57 2.68 -5.20 -17.74
CA LEU A 57 4.04 -4.66 -17.91
C LEU A 57 4.74 -5.13 -19.19
N PRO A 58 4.70 -6.42 -19.59
CA PRO A 58 5.33 -6.85 -20.84
C PRO A 58 4.69 -6.20 -22.08
N ALA A 59 3.37 -6.04 -22.10
CA ALA A 59 2.65 -5.38 -23.18
C ALA A 59 2.88 -3.87 -23.22
N MET A 60 3.03 -3.21 -22.05
CA MET A 60 3.45 -1.81 -21.96
C MET A 60 4.87 -1.62 -22.50
N LYS A 61 5.78 -2.56 -22.16
CA LYS A 61 7.15 -2.55 -22.67
C LYS A 61 7.20 -2.66 -24.19
N SER A 62 6.54 -3.66 -24.78
CA SER A 62 6.54 -3.82 -26.23
C SER A 62 5.82 -2.67 -26.95
N GLY A 63 4.71 -2.20 -26.38
CA GLY A 63 3.89 -1.15 -26.98
C GLY A 63 4.49 0.26 -26.97
N LEU A 64 5.47 0.53 -26.12
CA LEU A 64 6.18 1.82 -26.02
C LEU A 64 7.70 1.70 -26.22
N GLY A 65 8.21 0.51 -26.57
CA GLY A 65 9.64 0.28 -26.70
C GLY A 65 10.45 0.51 -25.42
N LEU A 66 9.89 0.18 -24.24
CA LEU A 66 10.55 0.45 -22.96
C LEU A 66 11.82 -0.40 -22.78
N SER A 67 12.84 0.18 -22.18
CA SER A 67 13.97 -0.57 -21.62
C SER A 67 13.52 -1.40 -20.41
N ALA A 68 14.33 -2.38 -19.98
CA ALA A 68 14.06 -3.13 -18.75
C ALA A 68 14.01 -2.21 -17.51
N SER A 69 14.91 -1.22 -17.46
CA SER A 69 14.91 -0.18 -16.42
C SER A 69 13.62 0.65 -16.45
N ALA A 70 13.18 1.11 -17.62
CA ALA A 70 11.92 1.87 -17.74
C ALA A 70 10.70 1.03 -17.34
N GLN A 71 10.68 -0.27 -17.67
CA GLN A 71 9.61 -1.19 -17.24
C GLN A 71 9.53 -1.31 -15.71
N GLN A 72 10.67 -1.40 -15.02
CA GLN A 72 10.71 -1.38 -13.56
C GLN A 72 10.17 -0.04 -13.00
N TRP A 73 10.50 1.07 -13.66
CA TRP A 73 10.05 2.41 -13.27
C TRP A 73 8.53 2.64 -13.38
N VAL A 74 7.82 1.90 -14.24
CA VAL A 74 6.35 1.92 -14.29
C VAL A 74 5.74 1.54 -12.92
N VAL A 75 6.36 0.58 -12.23
CA VAL A 75 5.94 0.17 -10.87
C VAL A 75 6.54 1.08 -9.81
N ASN A 76 7.86 1.31 -9.87
CA ASN A 76 8.56 2.05 -8.83
C ASN A 76 8.15 3.53 -8.75
N GLY A 77 7.92 4.20 -9.88
CA GLY A 77 7.48 5.61 -9.88
C GLY A 77 6.18 5.82 -9.11
N TYR A 78 5.24 4.88 -9.28
CA TYR A 78 4.00 4.86 -8.51
C TYR A 78 4.24 4.60 -7.02
N LEU A 79 5.02 3.56 -6.67
CA LEU A 79 5.25 3.19 -5.26
C LEU A 79 6.03 4.26 -4.48
N VAL A 80 7.03 4.89 -5.10
CA VAL A 80 7.81 5.98 -4.49
C VAL A 80 6.93 7.20 -4.22
N ALA A 81 6.16 7.64 -5.21
CA ALA A 81 5.25 8.77 -5.04
C ALA A 81 4.15 8.45 -4.02
N PHE A 82 3.58 7.24 -4.07
CA PHE A 82 2.57 6.80 -3.12
C PHE A 82 3.14 6.77 -1.69
N GLY A 83 4.25 6.07 -1.45
CA GLY A 83 4.86 5.97 -0.13
C GLY A 83 5.33 7.32 0.40
N GLY A 84 6.09 8.08 -0.39
CA GLY A 84 6.68 9.35 0.03
C GLY A 84 5.66 10.45 0.37
N LEU A 85 4.55 10.50 -0.37
CA LEU A 85 3.50 11.51 -0.16
C LEU A 85 2.38 11.04 0.77
N LEU A 86 2.44 9.81 1.29
CA LEU A 86 1.36 9.22 2.08
C LEU A 86 1.06 9.99 3.37
N LEU A 87 2.11 10.29 4.15
CA LEU A 87 1.97 11.02 5.41
C LEU A 87 1.56 12.47 5.18
N PHE A 88 2.11 13.09 4.13
CA PHE A 88 1.71 14.42 3.69
C PHE A 88 0.23 14.48 3.37
N ALA A 89 -0.27 13.51 2.59
CA ALA A 89 -1.66 13.44 2.20
C ALA A 89 -2.59 13.13 3.38
N ALA A 90 -2.16 12.29 4.32
CA ALA A 90 -2.88 12.05 5.57
C ALA A 90 -3.04 13.35 6.38
N ARG A 91 -1.95 14.10 6.58
CA ARG A 91 -1.99 15.42 7.25
C ARG A 91 -2.83 16.44 6.49
N ALA A 92 -2.70 16.49 5.16
CA ALA A 92 -3.52 17.35 4.32
C ALA A 92 -5.03 17.04 4.47
N SER A 93 -5.39 15.77 4.65
CA SER A 93 -6.79 15.34 4.85
C SER A 93 -7.36 15.83 6.17
N ASP A 94 -6.54 15.88 7.22
CA ASP A 94 -6.92 16.42 8.52
C ASP A 94 -7.08 17.95 8.48
N LEU A 95 -6.30 18.63 7.63
CA LEU A 95 -6.26 20.09 7.53
C LEU A 95 -7.29 20.70 6.59
N PHE A 96 -7.31 20.23 5.35
CA PHE A 96 -8.17 20.77 4.28
C PHE A 96 -9.54 20.09 4.22
N GLY A 97 -9.73 19.05 5.03
CA GLY A 97 -10.93 18.25 5.06
C GLY A 97 -10.85 17.01 4.17
N ARG A 98 -11.35 15.91 4.73
CA ARG A 98 -11.35 14.57 4.15
C ARG A 98 -11.97 14.54 2.76
N ARG A 99 -13.10 15.23 2.58
CA ARG A 99 -13.81 15.32 1.28
C ARG A 99 -12.93 15.98 0.21
N ARG A 100 -12.30 17.12 0.52
CA ARG A 100 -11.53 17.90 -0.45
C ARG A 100 -10.29 17.11 -0.90
N VAL A 101 -9.56 16.52 0.04
CA VAL A 101 -8.37 15.72 -0.30
C VAL A 101 -8.72 14.44 -1.05
N PHE A 102 -9.83 13.77 -0.68
CA PHE A 102 -10.35 12.64 -1.43
C PHE A 102 -10.67 13.02 -2.89
N GLN A 103 -11.37 14.14 -3.11
CA GLN A 103 -11.73 14.61 -4.45
C GLN A 103 -10.53 15.04 -5.28
N ILE A 104 -9.56 15.75 -4.69
CA ILE A 104 -8.30 16.08 -5.35
C ILE A 104 -7.55 14.79 -5.72
N GLY A 105 -7.48 13.83 -4.80
CA GLY A 105 -6.89 12.52 -5.04
C GLY A 105 -7.53 11.79 -6.23
N LEU A 106 -8.86 11.80 -6.33
CA LEU A 106 -9.61 11.22 -7.46
C LEU A 106 -9.24 11.89 -8.78
N ILE A 107 -9.27 13.23 -8.81
CA ILE A 107 -8.96 14.01 -10.01
C ILE A 107 -7.52 13.74 -10.47
N VAL A 108 -6.56 13.77 -9.55
CA VAL A 108 -5.15 13.50 -9.85
C VAL A 108 -4.95 12.06 -10.32
N PHE A 109 -5.52 11.07 -9.62
CA PHE A 109 -5.37 9.65 -9.96
C PHE A 109 -5.99 9.32 -11.31
N SER A 110 -7.23 9.75 -11.56
CA SER A 110 -7.95 9.48 -12.82
C SER A 110 -7.42 10.32 -13.98
N GLY A 111 -7.02 11.57 -13.75
CA GLY A 111 -6.35 12.39 -14.75
C GLY A 111 -5.00 11.79 -15.18
N ALA A 112 -4.21 11.31 -14.22
CA ALA A 112 -2.97 10.59 -14.51
C ALA A 112 -3.23 9.25 -15.23
N SER A 113 -4.28 8.54 -14.84
CA SER A 113 -4.72 7.31 -15.53
C SER A 113 -5.08 7.57 -17.00
N LEU A 114 -5.80 8.67 -17.28
CA LEU A 114 -6.13 9.11 -18.63
C LEU A 114 -4.87 9.46 -19.43
N ALA A 115 -3.97 10.26 -18.84
CA ALA A 115 -2.70 10.62 -19.48
C ALA A 115 -1.82 9.40 -19.77
N GLY A 116 -1.76 8.44 -18.84
CA GLY A 116 -1.02 7.19 -19.02
C GLY A 116 -1.62 6.27 -20.08
N GLY A 117 -2.96 6.22 -20.20
CA GLY A 117 -3.64 5.50 -21.28
C GLY A 117 -3.45 6.16 -22.65
N ALA A 118 -3.29 7.48 -22.69
CA ALA A 118 -3.00 8.26 -23.89
C ALA A 118 -1.50 8.36 -24.22
N ALA A 119 -0.61 7.80 -23.37
CA ALA A 119 0.83 7.93 -23.53
C ALA A 119 1.31 7.38 -24.88
N GLN A 120 2.12 8.16 -25.59
CA GLN A 120 2.75 7.78 -26.86
C GLN A 120 4.21 7.37 -26.67
N ASP A 121 4.87 7.94 -25.66
CA ASP A 121 6.25 7.64 -25.30
C ASP A 121 6.37 7.07 -23.89
N GLY A 122 7.45 6.34 -23.63
CA GLY A 122 7.71 5.76 -22.31
C GLY A 122 7.77 6.77 -21.17
N TRP A 123 8.39 7.93 -21.38
CA TRP A 123 8.50 8.97 -20.35
C TRP A 123 7.12 9.51 -19.92
N MET A 124 6.15 9.58 -20.84
CA MET A 124 4.78 10.02 -20.55
C MET A 124 4.10 9.04 -19.60
N LEU A 125 4.25 7.73 -19.86
CA LEU A 125 3.73 6.69 -18.98
C LEU A 125 4.39 6.76 -17.59
N LEU A 126 5.72 6.91 -17.54
CA LEU A 126 6.45 7.01 -16.27
C LEU A 126 6.01 8.23 -15.45
N ALA A 127 5.88 9.40 -16.09
CA ALA A 127 5.38 10.61 -15.45
C ALA A 127 3.94 10.42 -14.95
N ALA A 128 3.07 9.82 -15.75
CA ALA A 128 1.71 9.47 -15.36
C ALA A 128 1.69 8.56 -14.13
N ARG A 129 2.55 7.54 -14.05
CA ARG A 129 2.64 6.65 -12.88
C ARG A 129 3.05 7.36 -11.61
N VAL A 130 4.00 8.31 -11.70
CA VAL A 130 4.42 9.14 -10.56
C VAL A 130 3.25 10.01 -10.07
N VAL A 131 2.58 10.72 -10.97
CA VAL A 131 1.42 11.57 -10.63
C VAL A 131 0.27 10.71 -10.07
N GLN A 132 0.05 9.53 -10.63
CA GLN A 132 -0.97 8.59 -10.17
C GLN A 132 -0.67 8.07 -8.76
N GLY A 133 0.60 7.81 -8.44
CA GLY A 133 1.03 7.47 -7.08
C GLY A 133 0.73 8.58 -6.07
N ALA A 134 0.90 9.86 -6.46
CA ALA A 134 0.51 11.00 -5.64
C ALA A 134 -1.02 11.05 -5.41
N GLY A 135 -1.83 10.75 -6.43
CA GLY A 135 -3.27 10.58 -6.29
C GLY A 135 -3.66 9.44 -5.34
N ALA A 136 -2.96 8.29 -5.43
CA ALA A 136 -3.16 7.15 -4.54
C ALA A 136 -2.82 7.47 -3.09
N ALA A 137 -1.75 8.25 -2.85
CA ALA A 137 -1.37 8.75 -1.54
C ALA A 137 -2.48 9.58 -0.88
N ALA A 138 -3.24 10.35 -1.66
CA ALA A 138 -4.42 11.06 -1.17
C ALA A 138 -5.63 10.15 -0.95
N LEU A 139 -5.91 9.25 -1.90
CA LEU A 139 -7.12 8.42 -1.88
C LEU A 139 -7.14 7.39 -0.76
N ALA A 140 -6.06 6.62 -0.59
CA ALA A 140 -6.02 5.51 0.35
C ALA A 140 -6.32 5.94 1.81
N PRO A 141 -5.57 6.90 2.40
CA PRO A 141 -5.85 7.35 3.76
C PRO A 141 -7.18 8.10 3.85
N SER A 142 -7.55 8.92 2.84
CA SER A 142 -8.82 9.64 2.85
C SER A 142 -10.02 8.70 2.84
N SER A 143 -9.96 7.57 2.14
CA SER A 143 -11.05 6.58 2.10
C SER A 143 -11.32 5.97 3.48
N LEU A 144 -10.27 5.56 4.20
CA LEU A 144 -10.37 5.03 5.56
C LEU A 144 -10.82 6.13 6.55
N SER A 145 -10.33 7.35 6.32
CA SER A 145 -10.72 8.55 7.07
C SER A 145 -12.21 8.85 6.92
N LEU A 146 -12.79 8.69 5.73
CA LEU A 146 -14.24 8.84 5.52
C LEU A 146 -15.03 7.81 6.34
N ILE A 147 -14.62 6.54 6.34
CA ILE A 147 -15.27 5.47 7.12
C ILE A 147 -15.21 5.77 8.62
N THR A 148 -14.02 6.08 9.14
CA THR A 148 -13.79 6.30 10.57
C THR A 148 -14.52 7.51 11.13
N ALA A 149 -14.70 8.56 10.32
CA ALA A 149 -15.44 9.75 10.74
C ALA A 149 -16.96 9.61 10.55
N SER A 150 -17.42 8.86 9.55
CA SER A 150 -18.86 8.72 9.30
C SER A 150 -19.51 7.65 10.17
N HIS A 151 -18.80 6.57 10.52
CA HIS A 151 -19.32 5.48 11.36
C HIS A 151 -18.79 5.64 12.79
N THR A 152 -19.56 6.32 13.64
CA THR A 152 -19.19 6.57 15.05
C THR A 152 -19.47 5.36 15.94
N GLU A 153 -20.52 4.59 15.63
CA GLU A 153 -20.87 3.39 16.38
C GLU A 153 -19.84 2.26 16.16
N PRO A 154 -19.26 1.66 17.23
CA PRO A 154 -18.18 0.68 17.11
C PRO A 154 -18.50 -0.51 16.20
N ALA A 155 -19.68 -1.10 16.32
CA ALA A 155 -20.09 -2.26 15.52
C ALA A 155 -20.21 -1.92 14.02
N GLN A 156 -20.82 -0.76 13.71
CA GLN A 156 -20.95 -0.30 12.32
C GLN A 156 -19.59 0.06 11.71
N ARG A 157 -18.72 0.71 12.49
CA ARG A 157 -17.35 1.07 12.07
C ARG A 157 -16.52 -0.17 11.77
N THR A 158 -16.52 -1.15 12.67
CA THR A 158 -15.82 -2.42 12.46
C THR A 158 -16.33 -3.14 11.21
N ARG A 159 -17.65 -3.18 11.00
CA ARG A 159 -18.24 -3.75 9.78
C ARG A 159 -17.78 -3.04 8.51
N ALA A 160 -17.77 -1.70 8.51
CA ALA A 160 -17.33 -0.91 7.36
C ALA A 160 -15.82 -1.09 7.08
N MET A 161 -14.98 -1.15 8.12
CA MET A 161 -13.55 -1.45 7.99
C MET A 161 -13.29 -2.85 7.44
N THR A 162 -14.08 -3.86 7.86
CA THR A 162 -14.00 -5.20 7.31
C THR A 162 -14.30 -5.20 5.81
N TRP A 163 -15.36 -4.51 5.37
CA TRP A 163 -15.68 -4.38 3.95
C TRP A 163 -14.60 -3.64 3.15
N TRP A 164 -14.00 -2.61 3.74
CA TRP A 164 -12.87 -1.90 3.14
C TRP A 164 -11.66 -2.82 2.95
N GLY A 165 -11.36 -3.66 3.94
CA GLY A 165 -10.31 -4.68 3.84
C GLY A 165 -10.62 -5.75 2.80
N VAL A 166 -11.87 -6.24 2.75
CA VAL A 166 -12.33 -7.19 1.72
C VAL A 166 -12.24 -6.58 0.32
N ALA A 167 -12.60 -5.31 0.15
CA ALA A 167 -12.47 -4.61 -1.12
C ALA A 167 -11.01 -4.51 -1.56
N ALA A 168 -10.09 -4.17 -0.65
CA ALA A 168 -8.66 -4.14 -0.95
C ALA A 168 -8.13 -5.52 -1.39
N SER A 169 -8.43 -6.58 -0.63
CA SER A 169 -7.98 -7.94 -0.96
C SER A 169 -8.59 -8.46 -2.27
N GLY A 170 -9.90 -8.25 -2.46
CA GLY A 170 -10.62 -8.63 -3.68
C GLY A 170 -10.12 -7.90 -4.92
N ALA A 171 -9.75 -6.62 -4.80
CA ALA A 171 -9.15 -5.84 -5.87
C ALA A 171 -7.81 -6.41 -6.34
N GLY A 172 -7.01 -6.94 -5.42
CA GLY A 172 -5.75 -7.60 -5.75
C GLY A 172 -5.97 -8.77 -6.71
N ALA A 173 -6.94 -9.64 -6.39
CA ALA A 173 -7.26 -10.83 -7.18
C ALA A 173 -7.96 -10.47 -8.50
N ALA A 174 -8.96 -9.58 -8.43
CA ALA A 174 -9.68 -9.09 -9.60
C ALA A 174 -8.72 -8.40 -10.59
N GLY A 175 -7.76 -7.64 -10.08
CA GLY A 175 -6.80 -6.90 -10.91
C GLY A 175 -5.90 -7.78 -11.73
N ILE A 176 -5.54 -8.96 -11.23
CA ILE A 176 -4.74 -9.90 -12.02
C ILE A 176 -5.54 -10.42 -13.23
N VAL A 177 -6.83 -10.75 -13.06
CA VAL A 177 -7.68 -11.26 -14.15
C VAL A 177 -8.10 -10.15 -15.10
N VAL A 178 -8.63 -9.05 -14.55
CA VAL A 178 -9.04 -7.87 -15.31
C VAL A 178 -7.84 -7.29 -16.05
N GLY A 179 -6.67 -7.23 -15.42
CA GLY A 179 -5.44 -6.76 -16.06
C GLY A 179 -5.04 -7.62 -17.24
N GLY A 180 -5.11 -8.96 -17.11
CA GLY A 180 -4.87 -9.87 -18.23
C GLY A 180 -5.84 -9.68 -19.39
N LEU A 181 -7.14 -9.52 -19.09
CA LEU A 181 -8.17 -9.28 -20.10
C LEU A 181 -7.97 -7.93 -20.81
N LEU A 182 -7.80 -6.85 -20.06
CA LEU A 182 -7.59 -5.51 -20.63
C LEU A 182 -6.30 -5.46 -21.46
N ALA A 183 -5.20 -6.04 -20.95
CA ALA A 183 -3.93 -6.07 -21.65
C ALA A 183 -3.98 -6.88 -22.95
N SER A 184 -4.87 -7.89 -23.04
CA SER A 184 -5.05 -8.67 -24.27
C SER A 184 -5.69 -7.88 -25.42
N VAL A 185 -6.50 -6.86 -25.09
CA VAL A 185 -7.08 -5.93 -26.08
C VAL A 185 -6.08 -4.80 -26.37
N SER A 186 -5.66 -4.09 -25.32
CA SER A 186 -4.60 -3.09 -25.39
C SER A 186 -4.13 -2.77 -23.97
N TRP A 187 -2.83 -2.69 -23.75
CA TRP A 187 -2.27 -2.23 -22.48
C TRP A 187 -2.79 -0.86 -22.05
N ARG A 188 -3.26 -0.02 -23.00
CA ARG A 188 -3.83 1.30 -22.69
C ARG A 188 -5.07 1.22 -21.80
N TRP A 189 -5.90 0.20 -22.00
CA TRP A 189 -7.12 0.00 -21.21
C TRP A 189 -6.83 -0.29 -19.73
N VAL A 190 -5.64 -0.81 -19.44
CA VAL A 190 -5.16 -1.03 -18.07
C VAL A 190 -5.04 0.30 -17.32
N MET A 191 -4.67 1.39 -18.00
CA MET A 191 -4.66 2.72 -17.39
C MET A 191 -6.07 3.33 -17.44
N LEU A 192 -6.77 3.21 -18.58
CA LEU A 192 -8.06 3.87 -18.79
C LEU A 192 -9.21 3.32 -17.93
N VAL A 193 -9.14 2.08 -17.44
CA VAL A 193 -10.20 1.48 -16.61
C VAL A 193 -10.49 2.27 -15.33
N ASN A 194 -9.49 2.98 -14.80
CA ASN A 194 -9.63 3.82 -13.60
C ASN A 194 -10.40 5.12 -13.86
N VAL A 195 -10.47 5.57 -15.11
CA VAL A 195 -11.11 6.84 -15.49
C VAL A 195 -12.62 6.81 -15.26
N PRO A 196 -13.41 5.86 -15.81
CA PRO A 196 -14.84 5.82 -15.57
C PRO A 196 -15.18 5.58 -14.09
N VAL A 197 -14.41 4.74 -13.40
CA VAL A 197 -14.59 4.49 -11.96
C VAL A 197 -14.34 5.77 -11.15
N GLY A 198 -13.27 6.50 -11.44
CA GLY A 198 -12.96 7.74 -10.76
C GLY A 198 -13.94 8.87 -11.04
N VAL A 199 -14.47 8.98 -12.26
CA VAL A 199 -15.57 9.91 -12.57
C VAL A 199 -16.82 9.56 -11.77
N GLY A 200 -17.19 8.27 -11.72
CA GLY A 200 -18.31 7.79 -10.92
C GLY A 200 -18.13 8.08 -9.42
N LEU A 201 -16.93 7.84 -8.88
CA LEU A 201 -16.58 8.18 -7.50
C LEU A 201 -16.59 9.69 -7.24
N LEU A 202 -16.17 10.51 -8.20
CA LEU A 202 -16.19 11.96 -8.07
C LEU A 202 -17.63 12.46 -7.99
N VAL A 203 -18.50 12.01 -8.90
CA VAL A 203 -19.94 12.32 -8.88
C VAL A 203 -20.58 11.84 -7.57
N ALA A 204 -20.34 10.59 -7.16
CA ALA A 204 -20.84 10.04 -5.90
C ALA A 204 -20.33 10.83 -4.69
N SER A 205 -19.07 11.28 -4.69
CA SER A 205 -18.54 12.10 -3.60
C SER A 205 -19.21 13.48 -3.52
N LEU A 206 -19.55 14.07 -4.68
CA LEU A 206 -20.22 15.37 -4.76
C LEU A 206 -21.67 15.30 -4.29
N THR A 207 -22.35 14.17 -4.51
CA THR A 207 -23.74 13.95 -4.10
C THR A 207 -23.85 13.44 -2.67
N CYS A 208 -22.97 12.53 -2.23
CA CYS A 208 -23.06 11.85 -0.93
C CYS A 208 -22.36 12.58 0.22
N LEU A 209 -21.20 13.22 -0.01
CA LEU A 209 -20.39 13.78 1.08
C LEU A 209 -20.78 15.23 1.38
N ALA A 210 -20.88 15.57 2.66
CA ALA A 210 -21.09 16.94 3.11
C ALA A 210 -19.81 17.78 2.92
N PRO A 211 -19.92 19.09 2.63
CA PRO A 211 -18.78 20.00 2.64
C PRO A 211 -18.14 20.02 4.04
N THR A 212 -16.81 19.98 4.11
CA THR A 212 -16.13 20.01 5.41
C THR A 212 -16.21 21.41 6.03
N THR A 213 -16.83 21.52 7.21
CA THR A 213 -16.74 22.70 8.08
C THR A 213 -15.45 22.64 8.87
N THR A 214 -14.45 23.45 8.51
CA THR A 214 -13.15 23.48 9.21
C THR A 214 -13.28 24.14 10.59
N GLY A 215 -12.95 23.43 11.66
CA GLY A 215 -12.83 23.95 13.02
C GLY A 215 -11.49 24.68 13.27
N GLN A 216 -11.49 25.58 14.25
CA GLN A 216 -10.60 26.73 14.51
C GLN A 216 -9.07 26.53 14.71
N ARG A 217 -8.45 25.41 14.34
CA ARG A 217 -6.96 25.32 14.33
C ARG A 217 -6.46 24.93 12.95
N ARG A 218 -5.52 25.73 12.43
CA ARG A 218 -4.79 25.48 11.18
C ARG A 218 -3.36 25.01 11.53
N PRO A 219 -3.15 23.72 11.85
CA PRO A 219 -1.81 23.14 11.87
C PRO A 219 -1.12 23.36 10.50
N ARG A 220 0.22 23.45 10.49
CA ARG A 220 0.99 23.80 9.30
C ARG A 220 1.39 22.52 8.57
N ILE A 221 1.39 22.56 7.23
CA ILE A 221 1.84 21.43 6.42
C ILE A 221 3.36 21.41 6.35
N ASP A 222 3.97 20.30 6.76
CA ASP A 222 5.38 20.05 6.55
C ASP A 222 5.66 19.58 5.11
N LEU A 223 5.61 20.53 4.18
CA LEU A 223 5.93 20.28 2.77
C LEU A 223 7.41 19.93 2.58
N ALA A 224 8.29 20.50 3.41
CA ALA A 224 9.73 20.22 3.35
C ALA A 224 10.02 18.76 3.72
N GLY A 225 9.40 18.25 4.79
CA GLY A 225 9.47 16.84 5.19
C GLY A 225 8.96 15.90 4.10
N ALA A 226 7.80 16.22 3.52
CA ALA A 226 7.21 15.45 2.43
C ALA A 226 8.10 15.38 1.18
N LEU A 227 8.65 16.52 0.75
CA LEU A 227 9.52 16.60 -0.41
C LEU A 227 10.85 15.87 -0.15
N THR A 228 11.48 16.09 1.00
CA THR A 228 12.78 15.47 1.32
C THR A 228 12.67 13.95 1.40
N VAL A 229 11.64 13.39 2.02
CA VAL A 229 11.48 11.92 2.11
C VAL A 229 11.09 11.28 0.77
N THR A 230 10.25 11.95 -0.02
CA THR A 230 9.87 11.46 -1.36
C THR A 230 11.06 11.48 -2.31
N LEU A 231 11.81 12.59 -2.35
CA LEU A 231 13.01 12.72 -3.17
C LEU A 231 14.12 11.79 -2.69
N SER A 232 14.26 11.57 -1.39
CA SER A 232 15.20 10.59 -0.83
C SER A 232 14.90 9.19 -1.37
N ALA A 233 13.65 8.73 -1.25
CA ALA A 233 13.26 7.43 -1.80
C ALA A 233 13.47 7.35 -3.32
N ALA A 234 13.09 8.39 -4.07
CA ALA A 234 13.23 8.43 -5.53
C ALA A 234 14.70 8.31 -5.97
N THR A 235 15.58 9.07 -5.34
CA THR A 235 17.02 9.09 -5.66
C THR A 235 17.73 7.81 -5.24
N LEU A 236 17.37 7.23 -4.09
CA LEU A 236 17.89 5.91 -3.67
C LEU A 236 17.44 4.81 -4.63
N VAL A 237 16.15 4.76 -4.98
CA VAL A 237 15.62 3.80 -5.96
C VAL A 237 16.29 3.98 -7.32
N TYR A 238 16.49 5.22 -7.75
CA TYR A 238 17.20 5.53 -9.00
C TYR A 238 18.65 5.06 -8.99
N GLY A 239 19.41 5.37 -7.94
CA GLY A 239 20.80 4.94 -7.82
C GLY A 239 20.93 3.41 -7.92
N VAL A 240 20.09 2.68 -7.18
CA VAL A 240 20.07 1.21 -7.24
C VAL A 240 19.67 0.71 -8.63
N ALA A 241 18.56 1.20 -9.18
CA ALA A 241 18.04 0.73 -10.47
C ALA A 241 18.94 1.06 -11.67
N ALA A 242 19.78 2.11 -11.57
CA ALA A 242 20.73 2.47 -12.61
C ALA A 242 22.03 1.64 -12.54
N ALA A 243 22.30 0.96 -11.41
CA ALA A 243 23.55 0.24 -11.18
C ALA A 243 23.83 -0.90 -12.17
N PRO A 244 22.85 -1.72 -12.64
CA PRO A 244 23.12 -2.76 -13.63
C PRO A 244 23.68 -2.23 -14.96
N ASP A 245 23.13 -1.11 -15.43
CA ASP A 245 23.50 -0.53 -16.74
C ASP A 245 24.72 0.40 -16.62
N ALA A 246 24.88 1.08 -15.48
CA ALA A 246 25.94 2.05 -15.25
C ALA A 246 27.22 1.45 -14.65
N GLY A 247 27.08 0.35 -13.91
CA GLY A 247 28.06 -0.07 -12.92
C GLY A 247 27.90 0.66 -11.57
N TRP A 248 28.13 -0.05 -10.47
CA TRP A 248 28.04 0.47 -9.11
C TRP A 248 29.02 1.63 -8.82
N GLY A 249 30.19 1.63 -9.47
CA GLY A 249 31.20 2.67 -9.31
C GLY A 249 30.94 3.93 -10.14
N ALA A 250 29.92 3.96 -10.99
CA ALA A 250 29.64 5.11 -11.83
C ALA A 250 29.26 6.33 -10.98
N ALA A 251 29.80 7.50 -11.33
CA ALA A 251 29.54 8.76 -10.63
C ALA A 251 28.05 9.05 -10.48
N ARG A 252 27.23 8.76 -11.51
CA ARG A 252 25.78 8.94 -11.46
C ARG A 252 25.08 8.06 -10.40
N VAL A 253 25.54 6.82 -10.21
CA VAL A 253 24.98 5.88 -9.22
C VAL A 253 25.36 6.35 -7.82
N LEU A 254 26.64 6.58 -7.59
CA LEU A 254 27.16 7.03 -6.30
C LEU A 254 26.56 8.38 -5.90
N ALA A 255 26.51 9.35 -6.82
CA ALA A 255 25.91 10.65 -6.56
C ALA A 255 24.43 10.53 -6.17
N SER A 256 23.68 9.65 -6.81
CA SER A 256 22.26 9.42 -6.50
C SER A 256 22.07 8.77 -5.13
N LEU A 257 22.90 7.79 -4.78
CA LEU A 257 22.86 7.13 -3.47
C LEU A 257 23.25 8.09 -2.34
N VAL A 258 24.32 8.88 -2.53
CA VAL A 258 24.77 9.90 -1.58
C VAL A 258 23.71 10.99 -1.45
N ALA A 259 23.17 11.52 -2.55
CA ALA A 259 22.09 12.50 -2.51
C ALA A 259 20.85 11.98 -1.78
N GLY A 260 20.47 10.73 -2.02
CA GLY A 260 19.35 10.10 -1.32
C GLY A 260 19.58 9.94 0.17
N ALA A 261 20.80 9.59 0.59
CA ALA A 261 21.18 9.53 2.01
C ALA A 261 21.18 10.93 2.66
N LEU A 262 21.70 11.94 1.95
CA LEU A 262 21.68 13.33 2.42
C LEU A 262 20.25 13.89 2.54
N LEU A 263 19.37 13.57 1.59
CA LEU A 263 17.95 13.94 1.64
C LEU A 263 17.23 13.25 2.80
N LEU A 264 17.58 12.00 3.12
CA LEU A 264 17.05 11.30 4.30
C LEU A 264 17.51 11.96 5.60
N ALA A 265 18.80 12.34 5.67
CA ALA A 265 19.33 13.08 6.81
C ALA A 265 18.67 14.46 6.95
N ALA A 266 18.43 15.14 5.83
CA ALA A 266 17.71 16.41 5.79
C ALA A 266 16.25 16.24 6.27
N PHE A 267 15.54 15.19 5.84
CA PHE A 267 14.21 14.86 6.35
C PHE A 267 14.20 14.72 7.88
N VAL A 268 15.14 13.95 8.44
CA VAL A 268 15.26 13.79 9.90
C VAL A 268 15.55 15.13 10.59
N ALA A 269 16.39 15.98 10.00
CA ALA A 269 16.70 17.30 10.55
C ALA A 269 15.50 18.25 10.48
N VAL A 270 14.72 18.22 9.39
CA VAL A 270 13.49 19.01 9.22
C VAL A 270 12.44 18.57 10.23
N GLU A 271 12.14 17.28 10.33
CA GLU A 271 11.13 16.76 11.27
C GLU A 271 11.50 17.06 12.73
N ARG A 272 12.78 17.04 13.09
CA ARG A 272 13.23 17.41 14.45
C ARG A 272 13.08 18.90 14.78
N ARG A 273 13.08 19.76 13.78
CA ARG A 273 12.98 21.23 13.93
C ARG A 273 11.56 21.75 13.68
N SER A 274 10.72 20.97 13.03
CA SER A 274 9.35 21.33 12.67
C SER A 274 8.49 21.48 13.92
N SER A 275 7.71 22.55 13.97
CA SER A 275 6.73 22.77 15.05
C SER A 275 5.54 21.83 14.95
N ASP A 276 5.32 21.21 13.79
CA ASP A 276 4.22 20.30 13.49
C ASP A 276 4.70 19.18 12.54
N PRO A 277 5.52 18.24 13.06
CA PRO A 277 6.16 17.20 12.24
C PRO A 277 5.15 16.22 11.65
N LEU A 278 5.46 15.66 10.48
CA LEU A 278 4.66 14.59 9.89
C LEU A 278 4.55 13.41 10.86
N VAL A 279 5.66 13.05 11.51
CA VAL A 279 5.75 12.00 12.53
C VAL A 279 6.21 12.60 13.86
N PRO A 280 5.33 12.64 14.88
CA PRO A 280 5.72 13.10 16.20
C PRO A 280 6.90 12.27 16.75
N PRO A 281 7.96 12.90 17.29
CA PRO A 281 9.12 12.18 17.84
C PRO A 281 8.76 11.15 18.92
N ALA A 282 7.67 11.40 19.65
CA ALA A 282 7.11 10.47 20.64
C ALA A 282 6.78 9.09 20.05
N VAL A 283 6.33 9.02 18.79
CA VAL A 283 6.05 7.77 18.09
C VAL A 283 7.30 6.90 17.97
N PHE A 284 8.47 7.51 17.75
CA PHE A 284 9.74 6.79 17.69
C PHE A 284 10.30 6.39 19.06
N SER A 285 9.74 6.90 20.17
CA SER A 285 10.14 6.43 21.52
C SER A 285 9.68 4.99 21.77
N VAL A 286 8.57 4.58 21.13
CA VAL A 286 8.02 3.22 21.22
C VAL A 286 8.90 2.24 20.43
N ALA A 287 9.51 1.29 21.14
CA ALA A 287 10.43 0.30 20.55
C ALA A 287 9.77 -0.56 19.46
N ASN A 288 8.51 -0.94 19.66
CA ASN A 288 7.73 -1.73 18.70
C ASN A 288 7.49 -0.97 17.40
N VAL A 289 7.27 0.35 17.45
CA VAL A 289 7.09 1.15 16.23
C VAL A 289 8.39 1.27 15.44
N ARG A 290 9.52 1.52 16.11
CA ARG A 290 10.83 1.57 15.45
C ARG A 290 11.14 0.26 14.72
N MET A 291 11.02 -0.87 15.42
CA MET A 291 11.28 -2.18 14.83
C MET A 291 10.24 -2.56 13.79
N GLY A 292 8.98 -2.20 14.04
CA GLY A 292 7.86 -2.43 13.15
C GLY A 292 7.99 -1.73 11.81
N ASN A 293 8.54 -0.52 11.78
CA ASN A 293 8.84 0.20 10.53
C ASN A 293 9.88 -0.53 9.69
N VAL A 294 10.99 -0.99 10.30
CA VAL A 294 12.02 -1.77 9.59
C VAL A 294 11.46 -3.09 9.09
N LEU A 295 10.70 -3.79 9.94
CA LEU A 295 10.02 -5.03 9.60
C LEU A 295 9.07 -4.84 8.41
N THR A 296 8.26 -3.78 8.45
CA THR A 296 7.27 -3.48 7.41
C THR A 296 7.91 -3.01 6.10
N LEU A 297 9.06 -2.34 6.18
CA LEU A 297 9.91 -2.02 5.02
C LEU A 297 10.37 -3.31 4.32
N CYS A 298 10.95 -4.27 5.06
CA CYS A 298 11.35 -5.56 4.49
C CYS A 298 10.13 -6.32 3.91
N MET A 299 9.02 -6.29 4.63
CA MET A 299 7.78 -6.93 4.22
C MET A 299 7.22 -6.39 2.89
N GLY A 300 7.36 -5.08 2.63
CA GLY A 300 6.94 -4.46 1.37
C GLY A 300 7.57 -5.10 0.14
N ALA A 301 8.87 -5.42 0.23
CA ALA A 301 9.61 -6.13 -0.82
C ALA A 301 9.10 -7.56 -1.01
N VAL A 302 8.90 -8.29 0.11
CA VAL A 302 8.42 -9.68 0.13
C VAL A 302 7.01 -9.81 -0.47
N ILE A 303 6.16 -8.79 -0.33
CA ILE A 303 4.83 -8.79 -0.96
C ILE A 303 4.92 -8.52 -2.47
N THR A 304 5.71 -7.51 -2.86
CA THR A 304 5.60 -6.91 -4.20
C THR A 304 6.44 -7.64 -5.24
N ALA A 305 7.68 -7.98 -4.89
CA ALA A 305 8.64 -8.52 -5.85
C ALA A 305 8.26 -9.90 -6.42
N PRO A 306 7.70 -10.85 -5.64
CA PRO A 306 7.30 -12.14 -6.20
C PRO A 306 6.28 -12.02 -7.34
N LEU A 307 5.26 -11.16 -7.20
CA LEU A 307 4.26 -10.94 -8.25
C LEU A 307 4.88 -10.35 -9.52
N PHE A 308 5.84 -9.42 -9.37
CA PHE A 308 6.59 -8.85 -10.49
C PHE A 308 7.39 -9.93 -11.22
N PHE A 309 8.30 -10.61 -10.54
CA PHE A 309 9.18 -11.62 -11.15
C PHE A 309 8.40 -12.78 -11.75
N LEU A 310 7.35 -13.25 -11.07
CA LEU A 310 6.57 -14.36 -11.56
C LEU A 310 5.72 -13.99 -12.79
N SER A 311 5.20 -12.75 -12.85
CA SER A 311 4.53 -12.24 -14.05
C SER A 311 5.49 -12.20 -15.25
N LEU A 312 6.74 -11.75 -15.02
CA LEU A 312 7.76 -11.73 -16.07
C LEU A 312 8.20 -13.13 -16.47
N TYR A 313 8.40 -14.05 -15.52
CA TYR A 313 8.75 -15.43 -15.81
C TYR A 313 7.68 -16.11 -16.68
N LEU A 314 6.40 -16.02 -16.28
CA LEU A 314 5.31 -16.65 -17.03
C LEU A 314 5.20 -16.09 -18.45
N GLN A 315 5.36 -14.78 -18.65
CA GLN A 315 5.20 -14.16 -19.98
C GLN A 315 6.47 -14.20 -20.84
N GLN A 316 7.63 -13.88 -20.28
CA GLN A 316 8.89 -13.74 -21.03
C GLN A 316 9.66 -15.06 -21.16
N VAL A 317 9.51 -15.99 -20.21
CA VAL A 317 10.21 -17.30 -20.25
C VAL A 317 9.26 -18.39 -20.77
N LEU A 318 8.05 -18.49 -20.21
CA LEU A 318 7.09 -19.53 -20.64
C LEU A 318 6.19 -19.12 -21.81
N GLY A 319 6.25 -17.86 -22.26
CA GLY A 319 5.44 -17.37 -23.37
C GLY A 319 3.93 -17.35 -23.10
N HIS A 320 3.51 -17.30 -21.83
CA HIS A 320 2.08 -17.22 -21.49
C HIS A 320 1.49 -15.87 -21.95
N SER A 321 0.22 -15.90 -22.39
CA SER A 321 -0.55 -14.68 -22.60
C SER A 321 -0.84 -13.98 -21.26
N ALA A 322 -1.12 -12.68 -21.31
CA ALA A 322 -1.47 -11.89 -20.12
C ALA A 322 -2.66 -12.48 -19.34
N VAL A 323 -3.69 -12.97 -20.05
CA VAL A 323 -4.85 -13.66 -19.43
C VAL A 323 -4.42 -14.94 -18.73
N ARG A 324 -3.61 -15.79 -19.38
CA ARG A 324 -3.13 -17.05 -18.79
C ARG A 324 -2.26 -16.80 -17.57
N THR A 325 -1.35 -15.83 -17.64
CA THR A 325 -0.55 -15.37 -16.49
C THR A 325 -1.44 -14.90 -15.36
N GLY A 326 -2.49 -14.13 -15.67
CA GLY A 326 -3.45 -13.67 -14.68
C GLY A 326 -4.13 -14.85 -13.95
N LEU A 327 -4.69 -15.79 -14.70
CA LEU A 327 -5.33 -16.98 -14.14
C LEU A 327 -4.36 -17.85 -13.33
N SER A 328 -3.10 -17.94 -13.76
CA SER A 328 -2.04 -18.67 -13.06
C SER A 328 -1.67 -18.07 -11.69
N LEU A 329 -1.83 -16.75 -11.51
CA LEU A 329 -1.47 -16.05 -10.28
C LEU A 329 -2.66 -15.84 -9.34
N LEU A 330 -3.88 -16.05 -9.80
CA LEU A 330 -5.09 -15.90 -8.99
C LEU A 330 -5.07 -16.75 -7.71
N PRO A 331 -4.64 -18.03 -7.71
CA PRO A 331 -4.56 -18.82 -6.49
C PRO A 331 -3.66 -18.20 -5.42
N MET A 332 -2.53 -17.60 -5.81
CA MET A 332 -1.63 -16.90 -4.90
C MET A 332 -2.37 -15.79 -4.14
N VAL A 333 -3.09 -14.93 -4.87
CA VAL A 333 -3.78 -13.79 -4.26
C VAL A 333 -5.01 -14.21 -3.45
N ALA A 334 -5.70 -15.25 -3.89
CA ALA A 334 -6.78 -15.86 -3.11
C ALA A 334 -6.27 -16.37 -1.77
N VAL A 335 -5.13 -17.08 -1.76
CA VAL A 335 -4.51 -17.60 -0.53
C VAL A 335 -3.99 -16.47 0.35
N ILE A 336 -3.38 -15.40 -0.21
CA ILE A 336 -3.02 -14.19 0.56
C ILE A 336 -4.26 -13.64 1.27
N SER A 337 -5.36 -13.46 0.54
CA SER A 337 -6.60 -12.89 1.07
C SER A 337 -7.19 -13.74 2.20
N ILE A 338 -7.25 -15.06 2.00
CA ILE A 338 -7.72 -16.03 3.00
C ILE A 338 -6.81 -16.00 4.23
N ALA A 339 -5.49 -16.01 4.03
CA ALA A 339 -4.51 -16.01 5.12
C ALA A 339 -4.54 -14.70 5.92
N VAL A 340 -4.78 -13.55 5.28
CA VAL A 340 -5.01 -12.27 5.96
C VAL A 340 -6.24 -12.37 6.89
N LEU A 341 -7.37 -12.85 6.40
CA LEU A 341 -8.59 -13.02 7.21
C LEU A 341 -8.39 -14.03 8.34
N LEU A 342 -7.71 -15.13 8.04
CA LEU A 342 -7.37 -16.16 9.02
C LEU A 342 -6.45 -15.59 10.12
N SER A 343 -5.47 -14.76 9.75
CA SER A 343 -4.54 -14.16 10.71
C SER A 343 -5.27 -13.31 11.76
N GLN A 344 -6.34 -12.60 11.38
CA GLN A 344 -7.16 -11.82 12.31
C GLN A 344 -7.79 -12.69 13.41
N LYS A 345 -8.25 -13.90 13.05
CA LYS A 345 -8.81 -14.88 13.99
C LYS A 345 -7.73 -15.58 14.82
N LEU A 346 -6.52 -15.72 14.28
CA LEU A 346 -5.41 -16.39 14.97
C LEU A 346 -4.64 -15.47 15.93
N ILE A 347 -4.71 -14.15 15.75
CA ILE A 347 -4.01 -13.17 16.62
C ILE A 347 -4.34 -13.38 18.10
N PRO A 348 -5.61 -13.53 18.53
CA PRO A 348 -5.96 -13.68 19.95
C PRO A 348 -5.44 -14.97 20.60
N VAL A 349 -5.15 -16.02 19.82
CA VAL A 349 -4.76 -17.36 20.32
C VAL A 349 -3.28 -17.67 20.12
N VAL A 350 -2.70 -17.32 18.98
CA VAL A 350 -1.28 -17.56 18.66
C VAL A 350 -0.40 -16.36 19.04
N GLY A 351 -0.98 -15.16 19.03
CA GLY A 351 -0.26 -13.90 19.23
C GLY A 351 0.35 -13.35 17.94
N ALA A 352 0.25 -12.03 17.77
CA ALA A 352 0.67 -11.34 16.55
C ALA A 352 2.15 -11.60 16.19
N ARG A 353 3.05 -11.51 17.18
CA ARG A 353 4.49 -11.75 16.97
C ARG A 353 4.79 -13.13 16.39
N ARG A 354 4.19 -14.19 16.96
CA ARG A 354 4.44 -15.57 16.53
C ARG A 354 3.91 -15.80 15.12
N LEU A 355 2.76 -15.22 14.78
CA LEU A 355 2.22 -15.30 13.42
C LEU A 355 3.13 -14.64 12.38
N VAL A 356 3.78 -13.52 12.69
CA VAL A 356 4.76 -12.92 11.77
C VAL A 356 5.96 -13.85 11.55
N VAL A 357 6.46 -14.50 12.61
CA VAL A 357 7.57 -15.45 12.51
C VAL A 357 7.17 -16.65 11.64
N ILE A 358 6.01 -17.25 11.93
CA ILE A 358 5.48 -18.42 11.21
C ILE A 358 5.25 -18.05 9.74
N GLY A 359 4.53 -16.96 9.48
CA GLY A 359 4.21 -16.53 8.14
C GLY A 359 5.47 -16.16 7.34
N GLY A 360 6.47 -15.53 7.97
CA GLY A 360 7.75 -15.22 7.33
C GLY A 360 8.53 -16.47 6.95
N ALA A 361 8.56 -17.48 7.83
CA ALA A 361 9.18 -18.77 7.54
C ALA A 361 8.46 -19.55 6.42
N VAL A 362 7.12 -19.53 6.42
CA VAL A 362 6.31 -20.13 5.36
C VAL A 362 6.54 -19.42 4.02
N ALA A 363 6.55 -18.08 4.01
CA ALA A 363 6.85 -17.31 2.81
C ALA A 363 8.26 -17.62 2.29
N ALA A 364 9.26 -17.68 3.17
CA ALA A 364 10.63 -18.05 2.82
C ALA A 364 10.70 -19.44 2.18
N ALA A 365 10.00 -20.43 2.73
CA ALA A 365 9.97 -21.78 2.15
C ALA A 365 9.40 -21.79 0.72
N GLY A 366 8.30 -21.06 0.48
CA GLY A 366 7.74 -20.91 -0.87
C GLY A 366 8.68 -20.17 -1.82
N LEU A 367 9.41 -19.16 -1.32
CA LEU A 367 10.37 -18.40 -2.10
C LEU A 367 11.62 -19.23 -2.45
N VAL A 368 12.16 -20.03 -1.52
CA VAL A 368 13.23 -20.99 -1.82
C VAL A 368 12.78 -22.01 -2.87
N TRP A 369 11.53 -22.46 -2.80
CA TRP A 369 10.97 -23.35 -3.81
C TRP A 369 10.92 -22.68 -5.19
N LEU A 370 10.48 -21.42 -5.27
CA LEU A 370 10.55 -20.62 -6.51
C LEU A 370 12.00 -20.34 -6.96
N GLY A 371 12.97 -20.29 -6.04
CA GLY A 371 14.40 -20.25 -6.33
C GLY A 371 14.91 -21.47 -7.11
N ARG A 372 14.09 -22.53 -7.24
CA ARG A 372 14.39 -23.73 -8.02
C ARG A 372 13.59 -23.84 -9.32
N LEU A 373 12.99 -22.75 -9.80
CA LEU A 373 12.22 -22.72 -11.05
C LEU A 373 13.03 -23.29 -12.23
N PRO A 374 12.53 -24.30 -12.97
CA PRO A 374 13.20 -24.80 -14.16
C PRO A 374 12.96 -23.88 -15.37
N VAL A 375 13.73 -24.07 -16.45
CA VAL A 375 13.52 -23.34 -17.72
C VAL A 375 12.27 -23.87 -18.44
N ARG A 376 12.02 -25.19 -18.34
CA ARG A 376 10.75 -25.83 -18.72
C ARG A 376 10.00 -26.18 -17.45
N SER A 377 8.84 -25.58 -17.22
CA SER A 377 8.08 -25.78 -16.00
C SER A 377 6.69 -26.31 -16.26
N ASP A 378 6.31 -27.32 -15.49
CA ASP A 378 4.90 -27.66 -15.27
C ASP A 378 4.26 -26.68 -14.29
N TYR A 379 3.02 -26.27 -14.58
CA TYR A 379 2.30 -25.29 -13.79
C TYR A 379 2.12 -25.71 -12.32
N LEU A 380 1.78 -26.97 -12.07
CA LEU A 380 1.39 -27.42 -10.74
C LEU A 380 2.57 -27.40 -9.72
N PRO A 381 3.67 -28.14 -9.95
CA PRO A 381 4.76 -28.20 -8.97
C PRO A 381 5.67 -26.97 -8.97
N HIS A 382 5.74 -26.21 -10.07
CA HIS A 382 6.71 -25.11 -10.19
C HIS A 382 6.08 -23.72 -10.03
N VAL A 383 4.77 -23.57 -10.20
CA VAL A 383 4.09 -22.27 -10.09
C VAL A 383 3.01 -22.30 -9.02
N LEU A 384 2.03 -23.20 -9.12
CA LEU A 384 0.87 -23.21 -8.22
C LEU A 384 1.27 -23.49 -6.77
N LEU A 385 1.93 -24.63 -6.50
CA LEU A 385 2.23 -25.02 -5.13
C LEU A 385 3.19 -24.02 -4.43
N PRO A 386 4.31 -23.58 -5.05
CA PRO A 386 5.19 -22.59 -4.43
C PRO A 386 4.47 -21.27 -4.15
N THR A 387 3.63 -20.78 -5.08
CA THR A 387 2.91 -19.52 -4.89
C THR A 387 1.82 -19.58 -3.84
N VAL A 388 1.17 -20.72 -3.67
CA VAL A 388 0.24 -20.97 -2.56
C VAL A 388 0.99 -20.87 -1.23
N VAL A 389 2.19 -21.46 -1.13
CA VAL A 389 3.02 -21.38 0.08
C VAL A 389 3.47 -19.93 0.34
N VAL A 390 3.97 -19.23 -0.68
CA VAL A 390 4.31 -17.79 -0.57
C VAL A 390 3.09 -16.99 -0.12
N GLY A 391 1.95 -17.17 -0.78
CA GLY A 391 0.73 -16.44 -0.48
C GLY A 391 0.23 -16.66 0.95
N ALA A 392 0.29 -17.90 1.44
CA ALA A 392 -0.07 -18.22 2.82
C ALA A 392 0.83 -17.50 3.82
N GLY A 393 2.14 -17.55 3.61
CA GLY A 393 3.10 -16.87 4.48
C GLY A 393 2.96 -15.34 4.47
N THR A 394 2.81 -14.75 3.28
CA THR A 394 2.61 -13.31 3.11
C THR A 394 1.31 -12.83 3.74
N GLY A 395 0.21 -13.58 3.60
CA GLY A 395 -1.06 -13.20 4.23
C GLY A 395 -1.03 -13.32 5.75
N LEU A 396 -0.37 -14.36 6.29
CA LEU A 396 -0.20 -14.57 7.74
C LEU A 396 0.69 -13.52 8.41
N THR A 397 1.54 -12.82 7.66
CA THR A 397 2.39 -11.75 8.22
C THR A 397 1.69 -10.40 8.24
N MET A 398 0.74 -10.15 7.32
CA MET A 398 0.27 -8.79 6.98
C MET A 398 -0.41 -8.05 8.13
N MET A 399 -1.49 -8.58 8.67
CA MET A 399 -2.19 -7.95 9.79
C MET A 399 -1.41 -8.09 11.10
N PRO A 400 -0.82 -9.26 11.43
CA PRO A 400 -0.05 -9.41 12.66
C PRO A 400 1.16 -8.47 12.76
N ALA A 401 1.83 -8.16 11.64
CA ALA A 401 2.92 -7.19 11.62
C ALA A 401 2.45 -5.80 12.03
N ILE A 402 1.31 -5.33 11.50
CA ILE A 402 0.73 -4.03 11.87
C ILE A 402 0.39 -4.02 13.36
N VAL A 403 -0.36 -5.02 13.83
CA VAL A 403 -0.80 -5.11 15.24
C VAL A 403 0.41 -5.14 16.20
N ALA A 404 1.41 -5.97 15.93
CA ALA A 404 2.58 -6.08 16.78
C ALA A 404 3.44 -4.80 16.75
N SER A 405 3.48 -4.10 15.61
CA SER A 405 4.25 -2.86 15.43
C SER A 405 3.60 -1.65 16.10
N THR A 406 2.26 -1.58 16.13
CA THR A 406 1.52 -0.50 16.80
C THR A 406 1.24 -0.82 18.27
N SER A 407 1.70 -1.95 18.79
CA SER A 407 1.47 -2.32 20.19
C SER A 407 2.21 -1.38 21.14
N GLY A 408 1.50 -0.83 22.12
CA GLY A 408 2.04 0.10 23.11
C GLY A 408 2.07 1.57 22.68
N ILE A 409 1.42 1.91 21.57
CA ILE A 409 1.20 3.31 21.18
C ILE A 409 -0.07 3.87 21.81
N ASP A 410 -0.05 5.15 22.14
CA ASP A 410 -1.25 5.85 22.59
C ASP A 410 -2.31 5.89 21.47
N ARG A 411 -3.59 5.77 21.87
CA ARG A 411 -4.74 5.80 20.93
C ARG A 411 -4.75 7.04 20.04
N ARG A 412 -4.20 8.16 20.53
CA ARG A 412 -4.09 9.43 19.79
C ARG A 412 -3.08 9.37 18.64
N ASP A 413 -2.04 8.55 18.77
CA ASP A 413 -0.94 8.45 17.81
C ASP A 413 -1.02 7.20 16.90
N ALA A 414 -1.97 6.31 17.18
CA ALA A 414 -2.19 5.07 16.41
C ALA A 414 -2.39 5.32 14.90
N GLY A 415 -3.09 6.40 14.54
CA GLY A 415 -3.29 6.79 13.14
C GLY A 415 -1.98 7.16 12.43
N VAL A 416 -1.11 7.92 13.11
CA VAL A 416 0.19 8.33 12.56
C VAL A 416 1.11 7.11 12.42
N ALA A 417 1.15 6.22 13.42
CA ALA A 417 1.96 5.02 13.34
C ALA A 417 1.51 4.04 12.25
N SER A 418 0.20 3.84 12.09
CA SER A 418 -0.34 3.04 10.98
C SER A 418 0.00 3.66 9.62
N GLY A 419 -0.10 4.99 9.50
CA GLY A 419 0.34 5.72 8.31
C GLY A 419 1.83 5.53 8.02
N LEU A 420 2.67 5.61 9.04
CA LEU A 420 4.12 5.41 8.93
C LEU A 420 4.47 3.99 8.50
N LEU A 421 3.81 2.98 9.08
CA LEU A 421 3.98 1.59 8.66
C LEU A 421 3.59 1.39 7.19
N ASN A 422 2.49 2.00 6.76
CA ASN A 422 2.06 1.92 5.36
C ASN A 422 3.07 2.61 4.42
N MET A 423 3.59 3.78 4.80
CA MET A 423 4.67 4.45 4.08
C MET A 423 5.90 3.54 3.97
N CYS A 424 6.39 2.98 5.08
CA CYS A 424 7.50 2.04 5.08
C CYS A 424 7.23 0.85 4.16
N ARG A 425 6.00 0.30 4.15
CA ARG A 425 5.63 -0.79 3.24
C ARG A 425 5.82 -0.40 1.77
N GLN A 426 5.34 0.78 1.35
CA GLN A 426 5.43 1.21 -0.05
C GLN A 426 6.85 1.56 -0.47
N LEU A 427 7.61 2.24 0.39
CA LEU A 427 9.02 2.52 0.12
C LEU A 427 9.85 1.23 0.10
N GLY A 428 9.54 0.28 0.97
CA GLY A 428 10.16 -1.03 1.01
C GLY A 428 9.86 -1.87 -0.23
N ALA A 429 8.63 -1.80 -0.74
CA ALA A 429 8.25 -2.39 -2.02
C ALA A 429 9.08 -1.82 -3.17
N ALA A 430 9.22 -0.49 -3.26
CA ALA A 430 9.97 0.18 -4.33
C ALA A 430 11.49 -0.10 -4.27
N LEU A 431 12.09 0.06 -3.08
CA LEU A 431 13.53 -0.17 -2.85
C LEU A 431 13.87 -1.65 -3.01
N GLY A 432 13.06 -2.53 -2.41
CA GLY A 432 13.26 -3.97 -2.50
C GLY A 432 13.16 -4.46 -3.94
N LEU A 433 12.13 -4.03 -4.68
CA LEU A 433 12.02 -4.37 -6.10
C LEU A 433 13.23 -3.87 -6.90
N ALA A 434 13.70 -2.64 -6.64
CA ALA A 434 14.89 -2.11 -7.33
C ALA A 434 16.15 -2.91 -7.07
N VAL A 435 16.42 -3.26 -5.80
CA VAL A 435 17.58 -4.08 -5.42
C VAL A 435 17.48 -5.46 -6.07
N LEU A 436 16.31 -6.10 -6.02
CA LEU A 436 16.15 -7.46 -6.53
C LEU A 436 16.23 -7.53 -8.05
N VAL A 437 15.67 -6.55 -8.77
CA VAL A 437 15.83 -6.46 -10.23
C VAL A 437 17.30 -6.21 -10.59
N THR A 438 18.00 -5.38 -9.80
CA THR A 438 19.43 -5.12 -9.97
C THR A 438 20.27 -6.38 -9.78
N VAL A 439 19.98 -7.16 -8.73
CA VAL A 439 20.62 -8.45 -8.46
C VAL A 439 20.33 -9.45 -9.59
N ALA A 440 19.07 -9.59 -9.99
CA ALA A 440 18.67 -10.48 -11.08
C ALA A 440 19.38 -10.12 -12.39
N ALA A 441 19.38 -8.83 -12.76
CA ALA A 441 20.03 -8.34 -13.97
C ALA A 441 21.55 -8.59 -13.96
N GLY A 442 22.20 -8.40 -12.80
CA GLY A 442 23.63 -8.69 -12.63
C GLY A 442 23.96 -10.17 -12.84
N VAL A 443 23.11 -11.08 -12.33
CA VAL A 443 23.28 -12.52 -12.56
C VAL A 443 22.99 -12.89 -14.02
N THR A 444 21.92 -12.35 -14.61
CA THR A 444 21.59 -12.59 -16.01
C THR A 444 22.69 -12.13 -16.97
N SER A 445 23.36 -11.00 -16.70
CA SER A 445 24.43 -10.50 -17.56
C SER A 445 25.74 -11.28 -17.46
N HIS A 446 25.99 -11.95 -16.32
CA HIS A 446 27.18 -12.78 -16.09
C HIS A 446 26.92 -14.28 -16.25
N SER A 447 25.68 -14.67 -16.59
CA SER A 447 25.37 -16.08 -16.77
C SER A 447 26.05 -16.63 -18.02
N THR A 448 26.61 -17.83 -17.89
CA THR A 448 27.17 -18.58 -19.02
C THR A 448 26.08 -19.22 -19.86
N SER A 449 24.85 -19.30 -19.35
CA SER A 449 23.69 -19.78 -20.07
C SER A 449 23.15 -18.66 -20.98
N GLY A 450 22.82 -18.96 -22.24
CA GLY A 450 22.29 -17.96 -23.18
C GLY A 450 20.77 -17.82 -23.11
N GLY A 451 20.23 -16.65 -23.48
CA GLY A 451 18.80 -16.44 -23.71
C GLY A 451 17.93 -16.60 -22.47
N ALA A 452 16.85 -17.39 -22.56
CA ALA A 452 15.87 -17.55 -21.48
C ALA A 452 16.47 -18.17 -20.21
N ALA A 453 17.52 -18.99 -20.33
CA ALA A 453 18.16 -19.63 -19.18
C ALA A 453 18.85 -18.62 -18.25
N ALA A 454 19.57 -17.62 -18.80
CA ALA A 454 20.19 -16.55 -18.03
C ALA A 454 19.17 -15.73 -17.25
N VAL A 455 18.01 -15.48 -17.86
CA VAL A 455 16.91 -14.74 -17.22
C VAL A 455 16.36 -15.54 -16.04
N VAL A 456 16.16 -16.84 -16.21
CA VAL A 456 15.72 -17.73 -15.13
C VAL A 456 16.75 -17.76 -13.99
N ASP A 457 18.05 -17.84 -14.28
CA ASP A 457 19.10 -17.80 -13.26
C ASP A 457 19.04 -16.51 -12.43
N GLY A 458 18.82 -15.36 -13.08
CA GLY A 458 18.61 -14.09 -12.39
C GLY A 458 17.37 -14.10 -11.49
N TYR A 459 16.25 -14.67 -11.97
CA TYR A 459 15.02 -14.78 -11.18
C TYR A 459 15.17 -15.72 -9.99
N ARG A 460 15.89 -16.84 -10.13
CA ARG A 460 16.18 -17.76 -9.03
C ARG A 460 16.90 -17.07 -7.89
N VAL A 461 17.97 -16.32 -8.20
CA VAL A 461 18.72 -15.56 -7.20
C VAL A 461 17.88 -14.47 -6.56
N ALA A 462 16.99 -13.81 -7.32
CA ALA A 462 16.06 -12.85 -6.74
C ALA A 462 15.07 -13.52 -5.76
N PHE A 463 14.55 -14.71 -6.06
CA PHE A 463 13.70 -15.47 -5.15
C PHE A 463 14.45 -15.95 -3.89
N ASP A 464 15.70 -16.39 -4.02
CA ASP A 464 16.53 -16.76 -2.87
C ASP A 464 16.84 -15.55 -1.98
N ALA A 465 17.15 -14.40 -2.57
CA ALA A 465 17.36 -13.15 -1.84
C ALA A 465 16.07 -12.69 -1.13
N LEU A 466 14.91 -12.87 -1.77
CA LEU A 466 13.60 -12.64 -1.13
C LEU A 466 13.34 -13.60 0.02
N ALA A 467 13.71 -14.87 -0.11
CA ALA A 467 13.59 -15.85 0.97
C ALA A 467 14.43 -15.44 2.19
N ALA A 468 15.68 -15.02 1.96
CA ALA A 468 16.53 -14.48 3.01
C ALA A 468 15.89 -13.24 3.65
N LEU A 469 15.32 -12.33 2.87
CA LEU A 469 14.63 -11.13 3.38
C LEU A 469 13.37 -11.48 4.18
N ALA A 470 12.63 -12.52 3.80
CA ALA A 470 11.48 -13.04 4.56
C ALA A 470 11.91 -13.64 5.90
N LEU A 471 13.05 -14.35 5.95
CA LEU A 471 13.65 -14.83 7.20
C LEU A 471 14.15 -13.69 8.08
N VAL A 472 14.76 -12.65 7.50
CA VAL A 472 15.14 -11.42 8.21
C VAL A 472 13.89 -10.76 8.80
N THR A 473 12.80 -10.67 8.04
CA THR A 473 11.51 -10.13 8.52
C THR A 473 10.98 -10.94 9.71
N ALA A 474 11.04 -12.27 9.65
CA ALA A 474 10.68 -13.15 10.77
C ALA A 474 11.60 -12.94 11.98
N ALA A 475 12.92 -12.82 11.78
CA ALA A 475 13.88 -12.58 12.85
C ALA A 475 13.70 -11.21 13.52
N LEU A 476 13.37 -10.17 12.74
CA LEU A 476 13.04 -8.83 13.26
C LEU A 476 11.79 -8.88 14.14
N ALA A 477 10.81 -9.72 13.79
CA ALA A 477 9.60 -9.90 14.59
C ALA A 477 9.92 -10.41 16.01
N LEU A 478 10.96 -11.23 16.19
CA LEU A 478 11.39 -11.71 17.51
C LEU A 478 11.83 -10.58 18.45
N ARG A 479 12.26 -9.43 17.90
CA ARG A 479 12.64 -8.23 18.67
C ARG A 479 11.44 -7.38 19.08
N LEU A 480 10.23 -7.68 18.60
CA LEU A 480 9.01 -7.00 19.06
C LEU A 480 8.64 -7.47 20.46
N ARG A 481 8.33 -6.49 21.32
CA ARG A 481 7.88 -6.73 22.69
C ARG A 481 6.47 -7.33 22.68
N PRO A 482 6.19 -8.37 23.49
CA PRO A 482 4.84 -8.94 23.61
C PRO A 482 3.82 -7.88 24.02
N VAL A 483 2.59 -8.03 23.54
CA VAL A 483 1.46 -7.25 24.04
C VAL A 483 1.19 -7.70 25.49
N PRO A 484 1.16 -6.80 26.48
CA PRO A 484 0.82 -7.18 27.85
C PRO A 484 -0.59 -7.78 27.90
N GLU A 485 -0.73 -8.95 28.54
CA GLU A 485 -1.99 -9.71 28.69
C GLU A 485 -3.13 -8.86 29.29
N ALA A 486 -2.79 -7.87 30.12
CA ALA A 486 -3.76 -6.97 30.74
C ALA A 486 -4.51 -6.09 29.73
N ALA A 487 -3.87 -5.63 28.65
CA ALA A 487 -4.52 -4.82 27.61
C ALA A 487 -5.46 -5.66 26.73
N ALA A 488 -5.10 -6.92 26.49
CA ALA A 488 -5.95 -7.87 25.75
C ALA A 488 -7.20 -8.27 26.54
N ALA A 489 -7.17 -8.23 27.88
CA ALA A 489 -8.33 -8.45 28.73
C ALA A 489 -9.30 -7.25 28.72
N THR A 490 -8.78 -6.01 28.66
CA THR A 490 -9.62 -4.80 28.58
C THR A 490 -10.32 -4.68 27.23
N ASP A 491 -9.64 -4.94 26.11
CA ASP A 491 -10.26 -4.97 24.77
C ASP A 491 -11.30 -6.09 24.64
N ARG A 492 -11.13 -7.23 25.32
CA ARG A 492 -12.14 -8.31 25.37
C ARG A 492 -13.35 -7.94 26.21
N ALA A 493 -13.16 -7.18 27.28
CA ALA A 493 -14.24 -6.70 28.14
C ALA A 493 -15.02 -5.53 27.53
N GLU A 494 -14.39 -4.71 26.68
CA GLU A 494 -15.08 -3.65 25.91
C GLU A 494 -15.77 -4.18 24.63
N ALA A 495 -15.37 -5.35 24.14
CA ALA A 495 -15.97 -6.00 22.96
C ALA A 495 -17.05 -7.05 23.28
N ALA A 496 -17.19 -7.45 24.55
CA ALA A 496 -18.25 -8.31 25.06
C ALA A 496 -19.35 -7.44 25.71
#